data_AF-A0A2K2VI15-F1
#
_entry.id   AF-A0A2K2VI15-F1
#
_cell.length_a   1.000
_cell.length_b   1.000
_cell.length_c   1.000
_cell.angle_alpha   90.00
_cell.angle_beta   90.00
_cell.angle_gamma   90.00
#
_symmetry.space_group_name_H-M   'P 1'
#
loop_
_entity.id
_entity.type
_entity.pdbx_description
1 polymer ?
#
loop_
_entity_poly.entity_id
_entity_poly.type
_entity_poly.pdbx_seq_one_letter_code
_entity_poly.pdbx_strand_id
1 'polypeptide(L)' 'MDSWVIAMMLGVSIFLGAAALFAFLWAIKNGQFDDEEKFLNAAKFDGEDELNDAVIQEKKRKDLEKKYKPE' A
#
# COMPACT_ATOMS: atom_id res chain seq x y z
N MET A 1 -2.29 -21.62 38.19
CA MET A 1 -2.71 -21.02 36.91
C MET A 1 -3.55 -22.06 36.21
N ASP A 2 -4.80 -21.74 35.89
CA ASP A 2 -5.76 -22.75 35.45
C ASP A 2 -5.41 -23.26 34.05
N SER A 3 -5.47 -24.59 33.85
CA SER A 3 -5.21 -25.23 32.55
C SER A 3 -6.09 -24.65 31.44
N TRP A 4 -7.30 -24.22 31.79
CA TRP A 4 -8.21 -23.52 30.89
C TRP A 4 -7.63 -22.18 30.38
N VAL A 5 -7.02 -21.40 31.28
CA VAL A 5 -6.37 -20.12 30.93
C VAL A 5 -5.20 -20.37 29.99
N ILE A 6 -4.39 -21.40 30.27
CA ILE A 6 -3.27 -21.79 29.39
C ILE A 6 -3.77 -22.18 28.00
N ALA A 7 -4.82 -22.99 27.92
CA ALA A 7 -5.40 -23.41 26.65
C ALA A 7 -5.93 -22.23 25.84
N MET A 8 -6.58 -21.26 26.49
CA MET A 8 -7.04 -20.02 25.84
C MET A 8 -5.88 -19.17 25.35
N MET A 9 -4.81 -18.99 26.15
CA MET A 9 -3.62 -18.23 25.74
C MET A 9 -2.93 -18.86 24.52
N LEU A 10 -2.80 -20.19 24.50
CA LEU A 10 -2.22 -20.91 23.37
C LEU A 10 -3.12 -20.86 22.14
N GLY A 11 -4.44 -21.08 22.30
CA GLY A 11 -5.40 -21.04 21.21
C GLY A 11 -5.42 -19.68 20.52
N VAL A 12 -5.51 -18.59 21.29
CA VAL A 12 -5.54 -17.23 20.75
C VAL A 12 -4.21 -16.86 20.09
N SER A 13 -3.07 -17.22 20.68
CA SER A 13 -1.75 -16.89 20.10
C SER A 13 -1.50 -17.63 18.78
N ILE A 14 -1.83 -18.92 18.70
CA ILE A 14 -1.71 -19.71 17.47
C ILE A 14 -2.67 -19.17 16.41
N PHE A 15 -3.92 -18.84 16.79
CA PHE A 15 -4.91 -18.29 15.88
C PHE A 15 -4.47 -16.95 15.28
N LEU A 16 -4.01 -16.02 16.12
CA LEU A 16 -3.53 -14.72 15.66
C LEU A 16 -2.27 -14.86 14.79
N GLY A 17 -1.35 -15.76 15.14
CA GLY A 17 -0.17 -16.06 14.32
C GLY A 17 -0.55 -16.61 12.95
N ALA A 18 -1.51 -17.54 12.89
CA ALA A 18 -2.01 -18.07 11.63
C ALA A 18 -2.72 -17.00 10.80
N ALA A 19 -3.59 -16.19 11.41
CA ALA A 19 -4.29 -15.10 10.73
C ALA A 19 -3.31 -14.08 10.13
N ALA A 20 -2.28 -13.68 10.89
CA ALA A 20 -1.23 -12.80 10.40
C ALA A 20 -0.45 -13.42 9.24
N LEU A 21 -0.12 -14.71 9.31
CA LEU A 21 0.57 -15.42 8.23
C LEU A 21 -0.29 -15.48 6.95
N PHE A 22 -1.58 -15.76 7.07
CA PHE A 22 -2.51 -15.76 5.92
C PHE A 22 -2.63 -14.36 5.29
N ALA A 23 -2.76 -13.32 6.12
CA ALA A 23 -2.80 -11.94 5.64
C ALA A 23 -1.49 -11.56 4.92
N PHE A 24 -0.35 -11.96 5.45
CA PHE A 24 0.96 -11.72 4.86
C PHE A 24 1.12 -12.41 3.50
N LEU A 25 0.76 -13.70 3.40
CA LEU A 25 0.81 -14.44 2.14
C LEU A 25 -0.16 -13.87 1.10
N TRP A 26 -1.35 -13.43 1.53
CA TRP A 26 -2.30 -12.74 0.66
C TRP A 26 -1.75 -11.39 0.16
N ALA A 27 -1.10 -10.61 1.02
CA ALA A 27 -0.47 -9.34 0.65
C ALA A 27 0.66 -9.52 -0.37
N ILE A 28 1.50 -10.55 -0.21
CA ILE A 28 2.52 -10.92 -1.21
C ILE A 28 1.86 -11.29 -2.54
N LYS A 29 0.85 -12.17 -2.52
CA LYS A 29 0.18 -12.62 -3.74
C LYS A 29 -0.50 -11.48 -4.51
N ASN A 30 -1.00 -10.48 -3.79
CA ASN A 30 -1.66 -9.31 -4.38
C ASN A 30 -0.70 -8.18 -4.76
N GLY A 31 0.61 -8.35 -4.56
CA GLY A 31 1.59 -7.32 -4.89
C GLY A 31 1.48 -6.06 -4.02
N GLN A 32 1.00 -6.15 -2.77
CA GLN A 32 1.00 -4.98 -1.86
C GLN A 32 2.41 -4.43 -1.60
N PHE A 33 3.44 -5.22 -1.84
CA PHE A 33 4.84 -4.84 -1.69
C PHE A 33 5.50 -4.39 -3.01
N ASP A 34 4.82 -4.48 -4.15
CA ASP A 34 5.37 -4.05 -5.45
C ASP A 34 5.43 -2.52 -5.60
N ASP A 35 4.80 -1.75 -4.69
CA ASP A 35 4.86 -0.28 -4.69
C ASP A 35 6.22 0.29 -4.20
N GLU A 36 7.18 -0.55 -3.79
CA GLU A 36 8.54 -0.10 -3.42
C GLU A 36 9.25 0.60 -4.58
N GLU A 37 9.04 0.17 -5.83
CA GLU A 37 9.63 0.86 -6.99
C GLU A 37 9.18 2.31 -7.08
N LYS A 38 7.94 2.64 -6.70
CA LYS A 38 7.45 4.02 -6.76
C LYS A 38 8.11 4.93 -5.72
N PHE A 39 8.44 4.40 -4.55
CA PHE A 39 9.15 5.16 -3.50
C PHE A 39 10.66 5.24 -3.75
N LEU A 40 11.26 4.17 -4.28
CA LEU A 40 12.69 4.13 -4.58
C LEU A 40 13.04 4.86 -5.89
N ASN A 41 12.17 4.82 -6.91
CA ASN A 41 12.38 5.56 -8.16
C ASN A 41 12.25 7.07 -7.94
N ALA A 42 11.29 7.52 -7.13
CA ALA A 42 11.16 8.93 -6.75
C ALA A 42 12.39 9.50 -6.01
N ALA A 43 13.26 8.65 -5.44
CA ALA A 43 14.50 9.08 -4.80
C ALA A 43 15.75 8.89 -5.69
N LYS A 44 15.67 8.07 -6.74
CA LYS A 44 16.81 7.74 -7.63
C LYS A 44 16.80 8.48 -8.94
N PHE A 45 15.64 8.88 -9.43
CA PHE A 45 15.49 9.57 -10.70
C PHE A 45 14.89 10.95 -10.40
N ASP A 46 15.76 11.97 -10.38
CA ASP A 46 15.40 13.39 -10.58
C ASP A 46 15.62 13.70 -12.08
N GLY A 47 15.17 12.81 -12.98
CA GLY A 47 15.46 12.87 -14.41
C GLY A 47 14.50 13.78 -15.19
N GLU A 48 14.88 14.20 -16.41
CA GLU A 48 14.04 15.04 -17.29
C GLU A 48 12.65 14.42 -17.56
N ASP A 49 12.53 13.10 -17.57
CA ASP A 49 11.28 12.39 -17.82
C ASP A 49 10.26 12.59 -16.68
N GLU A 50 10.68 12.63 -15.40
CA GLU A 50 9.79 12.95 -14.28
C GLU A 50 9.35 14.41 -14.27
N LEU A 51 10.23 15.34 -14.67
CA LEU A 51 9.83 16.73 -14.89
C LEU A 51 8.72 16.82 -15.95
N ASN A 52 8.84 16.04 -17.02
CA ASN A 52 7.83 15.98 -18.08
C ASN A 52 6.51 15.38 -17.58
N ASP A 53 6.56 14.30 -16.80
CA ASP A 53 5.38 13.68 -16.21
C ASP A 53 4.69 14.58 -15.19
N ALA A 54 5.44 15.32 -14.38
CA ALA A 54 4.90 16.33 -13.46
C ALA A 54 4.16 17.45 -14.23
N VAL A 55 4.75 17.94 -15.33
CA VAL A 55 4.11 18.94 -16.21
C VAL A 55 2.85 18.39 -16.88
N ILE A 56 2.85 17.12 -17.31
CA ILE A 56 1.68 16.46 -17.89
C ILE A 56 0.57 16.30 -16.84
N GLN A 57 0.91 15.93 -15.61
CA GLN A 57 -0.06 15.84 -14.50
C GLN A 57 -0.64 17.21 -14.14
N GLU A 58 0.18 18.26 -14.10
CA GLU A 58 -0.30 19.62 -13.83
C GLU A 58 -1.25 20.13 -14.92
N LYS A 59 -0.93 19.87 -16.20
CA LYS A 59 -1.83 20.17 -17.33
C LYS A 59 -3.15 19.43 -17.22
N LYS A 60 -3.12 18.12 -16.94
CA LYS A 60 -4.34 17.33 -16.73
C LYS A 60 -5.20 17.88 -15.60
N ARG A 61 -4.61 18.31 -14.48
CA ARG A 61 -5.34 18.91 -13.36
C ARG A 61 -6.01 20.23 -13.77
N LYS A 62 -5.27 21.12 -14.45
CA LYS A 62 -5.81 22.40 -14.95
C LYS A 62 -6.93 22.20 -15.97
N ASP A 63 -6.83 21.20 -16.83
CA ASP A 63 -7.87 20.89 -17.81
C ASP A 63 -9.13 20.33 -17.15
N LEU A 64 -8.98 19.52 -16.10
CA LEU A 64 -10.11 19.06 -15.28
C LEU A 64 -10.78 20.21 -14.53
N GLU A 65 -10.02 21.12 -13.91
CA GLU A 65 -10.55 22.31 -13.24
C GLU A 65 -11.30 23.23 -14.21
N LYS A 66 -10.80 23.41 -15.44
CA LYS A 66 -11.50 24.19 -16.48
C LYS A 66 -12.77 23.51 -17.00
N LYS A 67 -12.78 22.18 -17.02
CA LYS A 67 -13.91 21.38 -17.50
C LYS A 67 -14.95 21.15 -16.41
N TYR A 68 -14.57 21.33 -15.14
CA TYR A 68 -15.47 21.34 -14.00
C TYR A 68 -16.38 22.56 -14.07
N LYS A 69 -17.63 22.33 -14.51
CA LYS A 69 -18.72 23.28 -14.34
C LYS A 69 -19.47 22.87 -13.07
N PRO A 70 -19.42 23.67 -11.98
CA PRO A 70 -20.30 23.44 -10.86
C PRO A 70 -21.73 23.72 -11.34
N GLU A 71 -22.57 22.70 -11.24
CA GLU A 71 -24.01 22.73 -11.47
C GLU A 71 -24.79 23.06 -10.19
#